data_AF-A0A0G1CSQ7-F1
#
_entry.id   AF-A0A0G1CSQ7-F1
#
_cell.length_a   1.000
_cell.length_b   1.000
_cell.length_c   1.000
_cell.angle_alpha   90.00
_cell.angle_beta   90.00
_cell.angle_gamma   90.00
#
_symmetry.space_group_name_H-M   'P 1'
#
loop_
_entity.id
_entity.type
_entity.pdbx_description
1 polymer ?
#
loop_
_entity_poly.entity_id
_entity_poly.type
_entity_poly.pdbx_seq_one_letter_code
_entity_poly.pdbx_strand_id
1 'polypeptide(L)'
;MATINISLPTPMYQDAKAMLRIRGYASISELIRQALRDVLYPKITENGFTPEFEEKVLRAEKSSRKHDVTLTSAKEIKDYFTKLKVPQKSSPYIQKKNKLKRHL
;
A
#
# COMPACT_ATOMS: atom_id res chain seq x y z
N MET A 1 0.73 8.92 -24.14
CA MET A 1 0.68 7.47 -24.39
C MET A 1 2.02 7.07 -24.99
N ALA A 2 2.56 5.90 -24.63
CA ALA A 2 3.83 5.41 -25.17
C ALA A 2 3.58 4.10 -25.91
N THR A 3 4.25 3.91 -27.05
CA THR A 3 4.18 2.67 -27.84
C THR A 3 5.39 1.82 -27.52
N ILE A 4 5.14 0.53 -27.26
CA ILE A 4 6.18 -0.45 -26.97
C ILE A 4 6.10 -1.53 -28.04
N ASN A 5 7.19 -1.76 -28.76
CA ASN A 5 7.34 -2.85 -29.71
C ASN A 5 8.12 -3.98 -29.05
N ILE A 6 7.54 -5.19 -29.02
CA ILE A 6 8.18 -6.37 -28.43
C ILE A 6 8.08 -7.56 -29.37
N SER A 7 9.10 -8.41 -29.34
CA SER A 7 9.09 -9.72 -29.96
C SER A 7 8.68 -10.76 -28.94
N LEU A 8 7.80 -11.69 -29.34
CA LEU A 8 7.36 -12.81 -28.52
C LEU A 8 7.72 -14.12 -29.22
N PRO A 9 8.10 -15.18 -28.49
CA PRO A 9 8.20 -16.52 -29.05
C PRO A 9 6.87 -16.92 -29.71
N THR A 10 6.92 -17.57 -30.87
CA THR A 10 5.72 -17.99 -31.61
C THR A 10 4.71 -18.77 -30.75
N PRO A 11 5.12 -19.75 -29.92
CA PRO A 11 4.18 -20.47 -29.06
C PRO A 11 3.47 -19.54 -28.08
N MET A 12 4.22 -18.65 -27.42
CA MET A 12 3.68 -17.69 -26.46
C MET A 12 2.69 -16.71 -27.11
N TYR A 13 2.96 -16.30 -28.35
CA TYR A 13 2.04 -15.45 -29.10
C TYR A 13 0.72 -16.17 -29.44
N GLN A 14 0.79 -17.46 -29.78
CA GLN A 14 -0.41 -18.28 -30.01
C GLN A 14 -1.23 -18.44 -28.73
N ASP A 15 -0.57 -18.71 -27.60
CA ASP A 15 -1.23 -18.79 -26.29
C ASP A 15 -1.90 -17.46 -25.91
N ALA A 16 -1.22 -16.33 -26.15
CA ALA A 16 -1.78 -15.01 -25.92
C ALA A 16 -3.05 -14.76 -26.77
N LYS A 17 -3.09 -15.20 -28.03
CA LYS A 17 -4.31 -15.13 -28.86
C LYS A 17 -5.44 -15.98 -28.32
N ALA A 18 -5.16 -17.19 -27.85
CA ALA A 18 -6.17 -18.05 -27.25
C ALA A 18 -6.78 -17.38 -26.01
N MET A 19 -5.96 -16.74 -25.18
CA MET A 19 -6.40 -16.03 -23.99
C MET A 19 -7.32 -14.84 -24.28
N LEU A 20 -7.21 -14.19 -25.44
CA LEU A 20 -8.15 -13.12 -25.83
C LEU A 20 -9.59 -13.62 -25.86
N ARG A 21 -9.81 -14.82 -26.41
CA ARG A 21 -11.14 -15.44 -26.50
C ARG A 21 -11.65 -15.90 -25.14
N ILE A 22 -10.78 -16.47 -24.32
CA ILE A 22 -11.16 -17.04 -23.02
C ILE A 22 -11.51 -15.94 -22.01
N ARG A 23 -10.74 -14.85 -22.01
CA ARG A 23 -10.86 -13.77 -21.02
C ARG A 23 -11.59 -12.54 -21.56
N GLY A 24 -11.97 -12.53 -22.84
CA GLY A 24 -12.74 -11.43 -23.46
C GLY A 24 -11.94 -10.16 -23.71
N TYR A 25 -10.62 -10.24 -23.86
CA TYR A 25 -9.80 -9.07 -24.20
C TYR A 25 -9.99 -8.66 -25.66
N ALA A 26 -10.04 -7.35 -25.93
CA ALA A 26 -10.19 -6.83 -27.28
C ALA A 26 -8.88 -6.92 -28.10
N SER A 27 -7.72 -6.95 -27.45
CA SER A 27 -6.42 -7.04 -28.13
C SER A 27 -5.30 -7.60 -27.25
N ILE A 28 -4.22 -8.06 -27.89
CA ILE A 28 -2.99 -8.48 -27.18
C ILE A 28 -2.39 -7.32 -26.37
N SER A 29 -2.47 -6.09 -26.88
CA SER A 29 -1.98 -4.92 -26.14
C SER A 29 -2.74 -4.70 -24.84
N GLU A 30 -4.03 -5.04 -24.79
CA GLU A 30 -4.81 -4.97 -23.56
C GLU A 30 -4.38 -6.03 -22.54
N LEU A 31 -4.19 -7.27 -23.00
CA LEU A 31 -3.63 -8.34 -22.20
C LEU A 31 -2.26 -7.96 -21.62
N ILE A 32 -1.36 -7.42 -22.44
CA ILE A 32 -0.03 -6.98 -22.00
C ILE A 32 -0.15 -5.83 -20.99
N ARG A 33 -1.03 -4.85 -21.23
CA ARG A 33 -1.27 -3.77 -20.26
C ARG A 33 -1.80 -4.28 -18.94
N GLN A 34 -2.67 -5.29 -18.93
CA GLN A 34 -3.14 -5.91 -17.69
C GLN A 34 -2.02 -6.66 -16.98
N ALA A 35 -1.26 -7.49 -17.68
CA ALA A 35 -0.13 -8.22 -17.11
C ALA A 35 0.92 -7.26 -16.53
N LEU A 36 1.23 -6.17 -17.25
CA LEU A 36 2.15 -5.15 -16.77
C LEU A 36 1.60 -4.42 -15.53
N ARG A 37 0.30 -4.10 -15.50
CA ARG A 37 -0.33 -3.51 -14.30
C ARG A 37 -0.26 -4.45 -13.11
N ASP A 38 -0.52 -5.73 -13.30
CA ASP A 38 -0.44 -6.75 -12.25
C ASP A 38 0.98 -6.91 -11.69
N VAL A 39 2.01 -6.69 -12.52
CA VAL A 39 3.42 -6.74 -12.10
C VAL A 39 3.85 -5.46 -11.40
N LEU A 40 3.45 -4.30 -11.91
CA LEU A 40 3.93 -3.00 -11.43
C LEU A 40 3.14 -2.46 -10.25
N TYR A 41 1.84 -2.78 -10.16
CA TYR A 41 0.96 -2.24 -9.14
C TYR A 41 0.46 -3.38 -8.25
N PRO A 42 0.57 -3.25 -6.92
CA PRO A 42 0.05 -4.26 -6.02
C PRO A 42 -1.44 -4.43 -6.25
N LYS A 43 -1.89 -5.68 -6.42
CA LYS A 43 -3.31 -5.99 -6.54
C LYS A 43 -4.01 -5.55 -5.26
N ILE A 44 -4.82 -4.51 -5.42
CA ILE A 44 -5.64 -3.99 -4.35
C ILE A 44 -6.74 -5.01 -4.09
N THR A 45 -7.05 -5.29 -2.83
CA THR A 45 -8.15 -6.17 -2.42
C THR A 45 -9.48 -5.52 -2.79
N GLU A 46 -10.59 -6.27 -2.72
CA GLU A 46 -11.93 -5.75 -3.03
C GLU A 46 -12.25 -4.46 -2.23
N ASN A 47 -11.65 -4.34 -1.04
CA ASN A 47 -11.82 -3.20 -0.13
C ASN A 47 -10.89 -2.02 -0.39
N GLY A 48 -10.09 -2.04 -1.46
CA GLY A 48 -9.21 -0.91 -1.75
C GLY A 48 -7.86 -0.95 -1.00
N PHE A 49 -7.51 -2.07 -0.36
CA PHE A 49 -6.28 -2.21 0.41
C PHE A 49 -5.19 -3.02 -0.29
N THR A 50 -3.93 -2.85 0.10
CA THR A 50 -2.94 -3.89 -0.23
C THR A 50 -3.27 -5.16 0.58
N PRO A 51 -2.97 -6.37 0.09
CA PRO A 51 -3.25 -7.60 0.82
C PRO A 51 -2.63 -7.62 2.22
N GLU A 52 -1.41 -7.09 2.32
CA GLU A 52 -0.70 -6.96 3.61
C GLU A 52 -1.42 -6.01 4.58
N PHE A 53 -2.01 -4.92 4.07
CA PHE A 53 -2.77 -4.00 4.90
C PHE A 53 -4.10 -4.61 5.33
N GLU A 54 -4.82 -5.25 4.41
CA GLU A 54 -6.08 -5.94 4.73
C GLU A 54 -5.85 -7.01 5.80
N GLU A 55 -4.77 -7.79 5.67
CA GLU A 55 -4.42 -8.78 6.69
C GLU A 55 -4.14 -8.14 8.05
N LYS A 56 -3.44 -7.00 8.10
CA LYS A 56 -3.21 -6.25 9.35
C LYS A 56 -4.51 -5.77 9.97
N VAL A 57 -5.45 -5.26 9.17
CA VAL A 57 -6.77 -4.82 9.65
C VAL A 57 -7.56 -6.00 10.20
N LEU A 58 -7.65 -7.10 9.45
CA LEU A 58 -8.35 -8.32 9.89
C LEU A 58 -7.73 -8.92 11.16
N ARG A 59 -6.40 -8.88 11.31
CA ARG A 59 -5.72 -9.30 12.55
C ARG A 59 -6.04 -8.36 13.71
N ALA A 60 -6.07 -7.04 13.48
CA ALA A 60 -6.43 -6.06 14.50
C ALA A 60 -7.90 -6.25 14.95
N GLU A 61 -8.82 -6.49 14.02
CA GLU A 61 -10.23 -6.76 14.33
C GLU A 61 -10.40 -8.08 15.11
N LYS A 62 -9.67 -9.14 14.74
CA LYS A 62 -9.69 -10.43 15.46
C LYS A 62 -9.03 -10.36 16.83
N SER A 63 -8.15 -9.39 17.08
CA SER A 63 -7.55 -9.21 18.39
C SER A 63 -8.65 -8.80 19.39
N SER A 64 -8.83 -9.63 20.41
CA SER A 64 -9.93 -9.58 21.37
C SER A 64 -10.28 -8.16 21.87
N ARG A 65 -11.56 -7.79 21.77
CA ARG A 65 -12.16 -6.58 22.41
C ARG A 65 -11.96 -6.50 23.93
N LYS A 66 -11.45 -7.55 24.60
CA LYS A 66 -11.20 -7.55 26.06
C LYS A 66 -10.22 -6.48 26.54
N HIS A 67 -9.46 -5.85 25.64
CA HIS A 67 -8.53 -4.76 25.98
C HIS A 67 -8.86 -3.46 25.25
N ASP A 68 -10.07 -3.33 24.69
CA ASP A 68 -10.48 -2.11 23.99
C ASP A 68 -10.74 -1.00 25.02
N VAL A 69 -10.07 0.14 24.85
CA VAL A 69 -10.21 1.28 25.77
C VAL A 69 -11.45 2.06 25.34
N THR A 70 -12.58 1.77 25.98
CA THR A 70 -13.82 2.53 25.75
C THR A 70 -13.70 3.88 26.46
N LEU A 71 -13.55 4.96 25.68
CA LEU A 71 -13.51 6.33 26.20
C LEU A 71 -14.94 6.84 26.32
N THR A 72 -15.42 7.06 27.54
CA THR A 72 -16.83 7.35 27.84
C THR A 72 -17.08 8.81 28.21
N SER A 73 -16.03 9.55 28.57
CA SER A 73 -16.15 10.97 28.95
C SER A 73 -15.24 11.89 28.13
N ALA A 74 -15.65 13.15 27.98
CA ALA A 74 -14.86 14.17 27.29
C ALA A 74 -13.46 14.37 27.92
N LYS A 75 -13.34 14.15 29.23
CA LYS A 75 -12.07 14.20 29.96
C LYS A 75 -11.17 13.01 29.61
N GLU A 76 -11.71 11.80 29.54
CA GLU A 76 -10.97 10.59 29.13
C GLU A 76 -10.43 10.70 27.71
N ILE A 77 -11.23 11.27 26.79
CA ILE A 77 -10.81 11.53 25.41
C ILE A 77 -9.59 12.47 25.40
N LYS A 78 -9.68 13.59 26.13
CA LYS A 78 -8.59 14.57 26.21
C LYS A 78 -7.31 13.98 26.83
N ASP A 79 -7.46 13.19 27.89
CA ASP A 79 -6.33 12.57 28.59
C ASP A 79 -5.70 11.44 27.77
N TYR A 80 -6.48 10.73 26.95
CA TYR A 80 -6.00 9.69 26.05
C TYR A 80 -5.04 10.28 25.00
N PHE A 81 -5.47 11.32 24.28
CA PHE A 81 -4.64 11.94 23.24
C PHE A 81 -3.40 12.67 23.76
N THR A 82 -3.44 13.17 24.99
CA THR A 82 -2.28 13.81 25.62
C THR A 82 -1.24 12.81 26.14
N LYS A 83 -1.65 11.57 26.45
CA LYS A 83 -0.77 10.50 26.95
C LYS A 83 -0.27 9.55 25.86
N LEU A 84 -0.88 9.55 24.68
CA LEU A 84 -0.34 8.88 23.50
C LEU A 84 1.03 9.49 23.18
N LYS A 85 2.10 8.80 23.56
CA LYS A 85 3.47 9.21 23.21
C LYS A 85 3.56 9.29 21.69
N VAL A 86 3.51 10.50 21.14
CA VAL A 86 3.93 10.75 19.77
C VAL A 86 5.36 10.23 19.68
N PRO A 87 5.69 9.26 18.80
CA PRO A 87 7.09 8.97 18.56
C PRO A 87 7.70 10.27 18.03
N GLN A 88 8.52 10.93 18.85
CA GLN A 88 9.28 12.08 18.40
C GLN A 88 10.18 11.56 17.26
N LYS A 89 9.77 11.78 16.01
CA LYS A 89 10.73 11.83 14.91
C LYS A 89 11.62 13.02 15.22
N SER A 90 12.77 12.76 15.84
CA SER A 90 13.84 13.72 15.90
C SER A 90 14.22 14.06 14.46
N SER A 91 13.74 15.21 13.96
CA SER A 91 14.14 15.70 12.66
C SER A 91 15.65 15.96 12.70
N PRO A 92 16.45 15.33 11.81
CA PRO A 92 17.91 15.47 11.82
C PRO A 92 18.37 16.92 11.55
N TYR A 93 17.46 17.79 11.07
CA TYR A 93 17.73 19.21 10.85
C TYR A 93 17.88 20.03 12.15
N ILE A 94 17.25 19.62 13.26
CA ILE A 94 17.30 20.37 14.53
C ILE A 94 18.62 20.10 15.27
N GLN A 95 19.20 18.92 15.12
CA GLN A 95 20.46 18.54 15.79
C GLN A 95 21.69 19.32 15.26
N LYS A 96 21.73 19.64 13.95
CA LYS A 96 22.86 20.40 13.37
C LYS A 96 22.94 21.85 13.87
N LYS A 97 21.80 22.52 14.10
CA LYS A 97 21.78 23.93 14.58
C LYS A 97 22.33 24.07 16.00
N ASN A 98 22.10 23.09 16.87
CA ASN A 98 22.57 23.13 18.26
C ASN A 98 24.05 22.76 18.41
N LYS A 99 24.64 22.06 17.44
CA LYS A 99 26.07 21.77 17.41
C LYS A 99 26.90 22.98 16.94
N LEU A 100 26.36 23.80 16.03
CA LEU A 100 27.02 25.02 15.56
C LEU A 100 27.06 26.14 16.62
N LYS A 101 26.04 26.23 17.49
CA LYS A 101 25.97 27.25 18.55
C LYS A 101 26.84 26.99 19.79
N ARG A 102 27.51 25.84 19.87
CA ARG A 102 28.36 25.47 21.01
C ARG A 102 29.86 25.63 20.73
N HIS A 103 30.22 26.09 19.53
CA HIS A 103 31.60 26.31 19.09
C HIS A 103 31.85 27.75 18.61
N LEU A 104 30.97 28.68 18.98
CA LEU A 104 31.18 30.13 18.86
C LEU A 104 31.05 30.74 20.24
#